data_AF-A0A351QU01-F1
#
_entry.id   AF-A0A351QU01-F1
#
_cell.length_a   1.000
_cell.length_b   1.000
_cell.length_c   1.000
_cell.angle_alpha   90.00
_cell.angle_beta   90.00
_cell.angle_gamma   90.00
#
_symmetry.space_group_name_H-M   'P 1'
#
loop_
_entity.id
_entity.type
_entity.pdbx_description
1 polymer ?
#
loop_
_entity_poly.entity_id
_entity_poly.type
_entity_poly.pdbx_seq_one_letter_code
_entity_poly.pdbx_strand_id
1 'polypeptide(L)'
;MEYSMNRKDNDPFLLGNMKIALNRIVKAINEREKIVIYGYHDFDSVCAISLLMLVLRYVNSDVEYYIPSVYRNDRNLNKEDIENNLLCLGANLIITVGCGVKSKAEIQLCKENNIDIIVTDYHNHIVEDNNCITINTYQTNCNYPFKDFTACSLIYKFIEVIASYYKISCTQKY
;
A
#
# COMPACT_ATOMS: atom_id res chain seq x y z
N MET A 1 14.72 5.02 27.09
CA MET A 1 14.92 6.18 26.20
C MET A 1 13.54 6.66 25.81
N GLU A 2 13.03 7.72 26.45
CA GLU A 2 11.74 8.31 26.07
C GLU A 2 11.92 9.09 24.77
N TYR A 3 11.37 8.57 23.67
CA TYR A 3 11.24 9.32 22.43
C TYR A 3 10.09 10.32 22.59
N SER A 4 10.43 11.56 22.95
CA SER A 4 9.52 12.71 22.85
C SER A 4 9.41 13.09 21.36
N MET A 5 8.53 12.42 20.59
CA MET A 5 8.22 12.82 19.21
C MET A 5 7.29 14.05 19.23
N ASN A 6 7.72 15.14 18.61
CA ASN A 6 6.92 16.34 18.49
C ASN A 6 5.79 16.11 17.47
N ARG A 7 4.65 16.82 17.56
CA ARG A 7 3.48 16.54 16.69
C ARG A 7 3.78 16.69 15.18
N LYS A 8 4.80 17.50 14.83
CA LYS A 8 5.29 17.68 13.45
C LYS A 8 6.15 16.51 12.95
N ASP A 9 6.74 15.72 13.85
CA ASP A 9 7.63 14.60 13.52
C ASP A 9 6.83 13.34 13.11
N ASN A 10 5.50 13.39 13.20
CA ASN A 10 4.57 12.32 12.85
C ASN A 10 3.74 12.60 11.59
N ASP A 11 4.10 13.63 10.82
CA ASP A 11 3.44 13.97 9.56
C ASP A 11 3.64 12.84 8.52
N PRO A 12 2.57 12.18 8.04
CA PRO A 12 2.68 11.11 7.05
C PRO A 12 3.33 11.55 5.74
N PHE A 13 3.27 12.84 5.39
CA PHE A 13 3.89 13.37 4.18
C PHE A 13 5.43 13.41 4.26
N LEU A 14 6.02 13.12 5.42
CA LEU A 14 7.46 12.88 5.56
C LEU A 14 7.87 11.49 5.02
N LEU A 15 6.92 10.57 4.82
CA LEU A 15 7.16 9.32 4.08
C LEU A 15 7.28 9.61 2.59
N GLY A 16 8.30 9.02 1.96
CA GLY A 16 8.55 9.16 0.52
C GLY A 16 7.31 8.82 -0.31
N ASN A 17 7.08 9.60 -1.36
CA ASN A 17 5.98 9.43 -2.33
C ASN A 17 4.54 9.41 -1.77
N MET A 18 4.33 9.68 -0.48
CA MET A 18 3.00 9.63 0.15
C MET A 18 1.97 10.49 -0.60
N LYS A 19 2.36 11.68 -1.04
CA LYS A 19 1.50 12.58 -1.83
C LYS A 19 1.14 12.01 -3.21
N ILE A 20 2.09 11.34 -3.86
CA ILE A 20 1.88 10.73 -5.19
C ILE A 20 0.93 9.53 -5.05
N ALA A 21 1.15 8.69 -4.04
CA ALA A 21 0.29 7.56 -3.73
C ALA A 21 -1.14 8.01 -3.38
N LEU A 22 -1.29 9.05 -2.56
CA LEU A 22 -2.58 9.64 -2.25
C LEU A 22 -3.32 10.10 -3.51
N ASN A 23 -2.66 10.83 -4.40
CA ASN A 23 -3.29 11.27 -5.65
C ASN A 23 -3.74 10.08 -6.52
N ARG A 24 -2.92 9.02 -6.59
CA ARG A 24 -3.24 7.85 -7.40
C ARG A 24 -4.42 7.05 -6.85
N ILE A 25 -4.47 6.82 -5.54
CA ILE A 25 -5.58 6.08 -4.93
C ILE A 25 -6.88 6.89 -4.96
N VAL A 26 -6.80 8.20 -4.75
CA VAL A 26 -7.97 9.10 -4.89
C VAL A 26 -8.52 9.07 -6.31
N LYS A 27 -7.64 9.06 -7.32
CA LYS A 27 -8.05 8.88 -8.72
C LYS A 27 -8.80 7.56 -8.89
N ALA A 28 -8.24 6.44 -8.42
CA ALA A 28 -8.90 5.13 -8.53
C ALA A 28 -10.30 5.12 -7.90
N ILE A 29 -10.41 5.67 -6.68
CA ILE A 29 -11.68 5.74 -5.96
C ILE A 29 -12.71 6.57 -6.74
N ASN A 30 -12.32 7.75 -7.22
CA ASN A 30 -13.23 8.67 -7.90
C ASN A 30 -13.66 8.16 -9.29
N GLU A 31 -12.76 7.49 -10.00
CA GLU A 31 -13.00 6.91 -11.34
C GLU A 31 -13.62 5.50 -11.28
N ARG A 32 -13.92 4.99 -10.09
CA ARG A 32 -14.47 3.63 -9.87
C ARG A 32 -13.58 2.53 -10.46
N GLU A 33 -12.27 2.77 -10.46
CA GLU A 33 -11.28 1.75 -10.80
C GLU A 33 -11.27 0.63 -9.74
N LYS A 34 -11.05 -0.60 -10.19
CA LYS A 34 -10.90 -1.77 -9.31
C LYS A 34 -9.56 -1.70 -8.59
N ILE A 35 -9.60 -1.61 -7.26
CA ILE A 35 -8.44 -1.65 -6.39
C ILE A 35 -8.29 -3.08 -5.84
N VAL A 36 -7.11 -3.69 -5.98
CA VAL A 36 -6.80 -4.98 -5.36
C VAL A 36 -5.64 -4.83 -4.38
N ILE A 37 -5.89 -5.15 -3.12
CA ILE A 37 -4.86 -5.15 -2.08
C ILE A 37 -4.17 -6.51 -2.08
N TYR A 38 -2.86 -6.53 -2.35
CA TYR A 38 -2.05 -7.74 -2.38
C TYR A 38 -1.18 -7.82 -1.11
N GLY A 39 -1.21 -8.94 -0.40
CA GLY A 39 -0.30 -9.16 0.72
C GLY A 39 -0.21 -10.61 1.14
N TYR A 40 0.45 -10.88 2.27
CA TYR A 40 0.72 -12.24 2.74
C TYR A 40 -0.19 -12.66 3.90
N HIS A 41 -0.18 -13.96 4.21
CA HIS A 41 -1.01 -14.56 5.26
C HIS A 41 -0.39 -14.48 6.67
N ASP A 42 0.59 -13.59 6.89
CA ASP A 42 1.07 -13.29 8.24
C ASP A 42 0.18 -12.26 8.94
N PHE A 43 0.27 -12.23 10.27
CA PHE A 43 -0.59 -11.39 11.11
C PHE A 43 -0.49 -9.90 10.78
N ASP A 44 0.72 -9.38 10.56
CA ASP A 44 0.94 -7.96 10.29
C ASP A 44 0.30 -7.54 8.96
N SER A 45 0.50 -8.34 7.91
CA SER A 45 -0.08 -8.14 6.59
C SER A 45 -1.61 -8.23 6.62
N VAL A 46 -2.18 -9.25 7.28
CA VAL A 46 -3.64 -9.42 7.38
C VAL A 46 -4.29 -8.27 8.14
N CYS A 47 -3.69 -7.80 9.23
CA CYS A 47 -4.17 -6.62 9.96
C CYS A 47 -4.14 -5.36 9.08
N ALA A 48 -3.04 -5.14 8.37
CA ALA A 48 -2.87 -4.00 7.48
C ALA A 48 -3.88 -4.02 6.32
N ILE A 49 -4.06 -5.17 5.65
CA ILE A 49 -5.07 -5.36 4.60
C ILE A 49 -6.47 -5.05 5.16
N SER A 50 -6.82 -5.59 6.32
CA SER A 50 -8.13 -5.39 6.94
C SER A 50 -8.41 -3.92 7.22
N LEU A 51 -7.41 -3.19 7.73
CA LEU A 51 -7.52 -1.77 8.03
C LEU A 51 -7.72 -0.93 6.75
N LEU A 52 -6.95 -1.22 5.70
CA LEU A 52 -7.08 -0.53 4.41
C LEU A 52 -8.41 -0.83 3.74
N MET A 53 -8.85 -2.10 3.75
CA MET A 53 -10.17 -2.52 3.27
C MET A 53 -11.30 -1.74 3.95
N LEU A 54 -11.23 -1.56 5.27
CA LEU A 54 -12.28 -0.86 6.02
C LEU A 54 -12.42 0.60 5.56
N VAL A 55 -11.31 1.30 5.38
CA VAL A 55 -11.32 2.71 4.97
C VAL A 55 -11.72 2.87 3.52
N LEU A 56 -11.20 2.01 2.63
CA LEU A 56 -11.55 2.02 1.22
C LEU A 56 -13.03 1.72 0.98
N ARG A 57 -13.58 0.71 1.69
CA ARG A 57 -15.02 0.43 1.68
C ARG A 57 -15.85 1.57 2.27
N TYR A 58 -15.36 2.24 3.32
CA TYR A 58 -16.05 3.40 3.90
C TYR A 58 -16.23 4.54 2.89
N VAL A 59 -15.23 4.79 2.05
CA VAL A 59 -15.31 5.78 0.95
C VAL A 59 -15.95 5.24 -0.32
N ASN A 60 -16.62 4.09 -0.24
CA ASN A 60 -17.31 3.40 -1.33
C ASN A 60 -16.42 3.06 -2.54
N SER A 61 -15.14 2.75 -2.36
CA SER A 61 -14.30 2.28 -3.46
C SER A 61 -14.68 0.86 -3.91
N ASP A 62 -14.45 0.51 -5.18
CA ASP A 62 -14.47 -0.88 -5.61
C ASP A 62 -13.14 -1.55 -5.24
N VAL A 63 -13.12 -2.24 -4.09
CA VAL A 63 -11.91 -2.82 -3.51
C VAL A 63 -12.09 -4.30 -3.18
N GLU A 64 -11.10 -5.08 -3.59
CA GLU A 64 -10.91 -6.47 -3.20
C GLU A 64 -9.51 -6.68 -2.62
N TYR A 65 -9.28 -7.87 -2.07
CA TYR A 65 -7.95 -8.28 -1.61
C TYR A 65 -7.56 -9.62 -2.23
N TYR A 66 -6.26 -9.88 -2.31
CA TYR A 66 -5.71 -11.16 -2.68
C TYR A 66 -4.56 -11.51 -1.74
N ILE A 67 -4.66 -12.70 -1.14
CA ILE A 67 -3.60 -13.29 -0.31
C ILE A 67 -3.24 -14.64 -0.95
N PRO A 68 -1.98 -14.83 -1.40
CA PRO A 68 -1.54 -16.10 -1.96
C PRO A 68 -1.67 -17.25 -0.95
N SER A 69 -2.15 -18.39 -1.40
CA SER A 69 -2.25 -19.61 -0.59
C SER A 69 -0.89 -20.24 -0.29
N VAL A 70 0.11 -19.98 -1.15
CA VAL A 70 1.47 -20.53 -1.02
C VAL A 70 2.34 -19.58 -0.23
N TYR A 71 2.94 -20.07 0.85
CA TYR A 71 3.95 -19.32 1.60
C TYR A 71 5.24 -19.19 0.79
N ARG A 72 5.74 -17.95 0.67
CA ARG A 72 7.00 -17.64 0.00
C ARG A 72 7.82 -16.71 0.89
N ASN A 73 9.07 -17.10 1.16
CA ASN A 73 9.97 -16.34 2.03
C ASN A 73 10.47 -15.02 1.42
N ASP A 74 10.39 -14.87 0.10
CA ASP A 74 10.97 -13.74 -0.62
C ASP A 74 10.10 -12.47 -0.59
N ARG A 75 8.83 -12.58 -0.12
CA ARG A 75 7.88 -11.46 0.04
C ARG A 75 7.76 -10.58 -1.21
N ASN A 76 7.60 -11.24 -2.35
CA ASN A 76 7.45 -10.60 -3.66
C ASN A 76 6.04 -10.79 -4.21
N LEU A 77 5.65 -9.91 -5.13
CA LEU A 77 4.60 -10.26 -6.08
C LEU A 77 5.02 -11.52 -6.84
N ASN A 78 4.03 -12.30 -7.25
CA ASN A 78 4.27 -13.48 -8.05
C ASN A 78 3.59 -13.35 -9.42
N LYS A 79 4.31 -13.74 -10.46
CA LYS A 79 3.79 -13.76 -11.83
C LYS A 79 2.50 -14.57 -11.98
N GLU A 80 2.41 -15.76 -11.39
CA GLU A 80 1.21 -16.61 -11.49
C GLU A 80 0.02 -15.98 -10.75
N ASP A 81 0.27 -15.30 -9.63
CA ASP A 81 -0.77 -14.56 -8.93
C ASP A 81 -1.34 -13.44 -9.80
N ILE A 82 -0.46 -12.69 -10.47
CA ILE A 82 -0.85 -11.61 -11.40
C ILE A 82 -1.66 -12.17 -12.56
N GLU A 83 -1.09 -13.14 -13.29
CA GLU A 83 -1.67 -13.67 -14.52
C GLU A 83 -3.00 -14.41 -14.27
N ASN A 84 -3.08 -15.21 -13.22
CA ASN A 84 -4.24 -16.09 -13.00
C ASN A 84 -5.31 -15.49 -12.09
N ASN A 85 -4.95 -14.52 -11.24
CA ASN A 85 -5.88 -13.99 -10.23
C ASN A 85 -6.10 -12.48 -10.38
N LEU A 86 -5.05 -11.66 -10.36
CA LEU A 86 -5.20 -10.20 -10.33
C LEU A 86 -5.80 -9.65 -11.63
N LEU A 87 -5.41 -10.21 -12.78
CA LEU A 87 -6.03 -9.89 -14.08
C LEU A 87 -7.50 -10.33 -14.12
N CYS A 88 -7.82 -11.52 -13.62
CA CYS A 88 -9.20 -12.03 -13.57
C CYS A 88 -10.10 -11.19 -12.65
N LEU A 89 -9.54 -10.63 -11.57
CA LEU A 89 -10.24 -9.68 -10.69
C LEU A 89 -10.51 -8.33 -11.37
N GLY A 90 -9.90 -8.07 -12.54
CA GLY A 90 -10.02 -6.82 -13.28
C GLY A 90 -9.29 -5.66 -12.63
N ALA A 91 -8.18 -5.92 -11.92
CA ALA A 91 -7.43 -4.90 -11.21
C ALA A 91 -6.99 -3.76 -12.13
N ASN A 92 -7.25 -2.51 -11.73
CA ASN A 92 -6.69 -1.31 -12.36
C ASN A 92 -5.54 -0.73 -11.51
N LEU A 93 -5.66 -0.89 -10.18
CA LEU A 93 -4.66 -0.48 -9.20
C LEU A 93 -4.40 -1.63 -8.24
N ILE A 94 -3.14 -2.04 -8.10
CA ILE A 94 -2.69 -2.96 -7.06
C ILE A 94 -2.01 -2.15 -5.95
N ILE A 95 -2.36 -2.45 -4.70
CA ILE A 95 -1.66 -1.91 -3.53
C ILE A 95 -1.04 -3.09 -2.78
N THR A 96 0.29 -3.19 -2.81
CA THR A 96 0.98 -4.25 -2.04
C THR A 96 1.13 -3.84 -0.58
N VAL A 97 1.11 -4.82 0.32
CA VAL A 97 1.18 -4.62 1.77
C VAL A 97 2.25 -5.53 2.37
N GLY A 98 3.34 -4.93 2.86
CA GLY A 98 4.45 -5.65 3.49
C GLY A 98 5.29 -6.50 2.52
N CYS A 99 5.18 -6.22 1.22
CA CYS A 99 5.85 -6.94 0.14
C CYS A 99 6.03 -6.07 -1.11
N GLY A 100 6.87 -6.51 -2.04
CA GLY A 100 6.93 -5.97 -3.41
C GLY A 100 8.18 -5.17 -3.77
N VAL A 101 9.03 -4.77 -2.82
CA VAL A 101 10.22 -3.93 -3.10
C VAL A 101 11.29 -4.58 -3.98
N LYS A 102 11.24 -5.90 -4.19
CA LYS A 102 12.14 -6.64 -5.09
C LYS A 102 11.44 -7.18 -6.33
N SER A 103 10.16 -6.87 -6.55
CA SER A 103 9.32 -7.48 -7.58
C SER A 103 9.36 -6.74 -8.92
N LYS A 104 10.55 -6.40 -9.41
CA LYS A 104 10.73 -5.56 -10.60
C LYS A 104 10.11 -6.17 -11.87
N ALA A 105 10.26 -7.48 -12.06
CA ALA A 105 9.70 -8.18 -13.22
C ALA A 105 8.17 -8.20 -13.18
N GLU A 106 7.60 -8.40 -12.00
CA GLU A 106 6.17 -8.40 -11.76
C GLU A 106 5.56 -7.00 -11.88
N ILE A 107 6.27 -5.97 -11.42
CA ILE A 107 5.85 -4.58 -11.60
C ILE A 107 5.80 -4.22 -13.09
N GLN A 108 6.81 -4.63 -13.85
CA GLN A 108 6.83 -4.45 -15.30
C GLN A 108 5.68 -5.20 -15.98
N LEU A 109 5.38 -6.44 -15.58
CA LEU A 109 4.26 -7.22 -16.09
C LEU A 109 2.91 -6.53 -15.84
N CYS A 110 2.69 -5.99 -14.64
CA CYS A 110 1.48 -5.23 -14.33
C CYS A 110 1.36 -3.98 -15.22
N LYS A 111 2.47 -3.24 -15.43
CA LYS A 111 2.49 -2.09 -16.33
C LYS A 111 2.13 -2.45 -17.77
N GLU A 112 2.63 -3.58 -18.28
CA GLU A 112 2.29 -4.09 -19.62
C GLU A 112 0.81 -4.44 -19.76
N ASN A 113 0.14 -4.75 -18.65
CA ASN A 113 -1.29 -5.01 -18.57
C ASN A 113 -2.13 -3.77 -18.15
N ASN A 114 -1.54 -2.57 -18.17
CA ASN A 114 -2.18 -1.31 -17.74
C ASN A 114 -2.67 -1.32 -16.28
N ILE A 115 -1.95 -2.00 -15.40
CA ILE A 115 -2.20 -2.02 -13.96
C ILE A 115 -1.17 -1.16 -13.27
N ASP A 116 -1.63 -0.12 -12.57
CA ASP A 116 -0.76 0.68 -11.73
C ASP A 116 -0.47 -0.03 -10.40
N ILE A 117 0.71 0.21 -9.82
CA ILE A 117 1.10 -0.37 -8.54
C ILE A 117 1.52 0.71 -7.54
N ILE A 118 0.96 0.63 -6.34
CA ILE A 118 1.49 1.27 -5.13
C ILE A 118 2.13 0.18 -4.27
N VAL A 119 3.45 0.25 -4.08
CA VAL A 119 4.18 -0.65 -3.19
C VAL A 119 4.20 -0.04 -1.79
N THR A 120 3.62 -0.71 -0.80
CA THR A 120 3.77 -0.33 0.63
C THR A 120 4.54 -1.41 1.37
N ASP A 121 5.76 -1.07 1.76
CA ASP A 121 6.71 -2.01 2.32
C ASP A 121 7.65 -1.28 3.31
N TYR A 122 8.26 -2.02 4.22
CA TYR A 122 9.16 -1.50 5.25
C TYR A 122 10.50 -2.25 5.29
N HIS A 123 10.76 -3.20 4.39
CA HIS A 123 12.04 -3.91 4.35
C HIS A 123 13.17 -3.02 3.77
N ASN A 124 14.38 -3.15 4.31
CA ASN A 124 15.53 -2.26 4.05
C ASN A 124 16.17 -2.42 2.66
N HIS A 125 15.70 -3.36 1.83
CA HIS A 125 16.32 -3.74 0.56
C HIS A 125 15.53 -3.16 -0.62
N ILE A 126 15.51 -1.83 -0.72
CA ILE A 126 14.77 -1.13 -1.77
C ILE A 126 15.62 -1.04 -3.03
N VAL A 127 15.03 -1.43 -4.15
CA VAL A 127 15.47 -1.01 -5.48
C VAL A 127 14.41 -0.08 -6.02
N GLU A 128 14.75 1.21 -6.19
CA GLU A 128 13.79 2.18 -6.73
C GLU A 128 13.42 1.79 -8.17
N ASP A 129 12.11 1.74 -8.44
CA ASP A 129 11.56 1.44 -9.75
C ASP A 129 10.59 2.55 -10.17
N ASN A 130 10.85 3.15 -11.33
CA ASN A 130 10.03 4.23 -11.89
C ASN A 130 8.67 3.74 -12.44
N ASN A 131 8.46 2.43 -12.48
CA ASN A 131 7.21 1.82 -12.93
C ASN A 131 6.15 1.69 -11.82
N CYS A 132 6.49 1.97 -10.56
CA CYS A 132 5.53 1.92 -9.45
C CYS A 132 5.71 3.10 -8.50
N ILE A 133 4.69 3.34 -7.68
CA ILE A 133 4.76 4.30 -6.58
C ILE A 133 5.17 3.53 -5.33
N THR A 134 6.39 3.72 -4.84
CA THR A 134 6.85 3.04 -3.62
C THR A 134 6.73 3.97 -2.42
N ILE A 135 6.12 3.48 -1.34
CA ILE A 135 6.15 4.07 0.01
C ILE A 135 6.92 3.10 0.91
N ASN A 136 8.09 3.53 1.38
CA ASN A 136 8.92 2.75 2.30
C ASN A 136 9.79 3.69 3.17
N THR A 137 10.01 3.31 4.42
CA THR A 137 10.79 4.10 5.39
C THR A 137 12.27 4.23 5.03
N TYR A 138 12.82 3.28 4.28
CA TYR A 138 14.23 3.22 3.87
C TYR A 138 14.52 3.89 2.51
N GLN A 139 13.54 4.58 1.91
CA GLN A 139 13.76 5.32 0.67
C GLN A 139 14.69 6.52 0.89
N THR A 140 15.45 6.87 -0.15
CA THR A 140 16.37 8.01 -0.13
C THR A 140 15.66 9.34 0.15
N ASN A 141 14.42 9.47 -0.30
CA ASN A 141 13.58 10.67 -0.13
C ASN A 141 12.67 10.62 1.12
N CYS A 142 12.86 9.66 2.03
CA CYS A 142 12.04 9.51 3.24
C CYS A 142 12.64 10.25 4.44
N ASN A 143 12.01 11.36 4.82
CA ASN A 143 12.40 12.20 5.96
C ASN A 143 11.70 11.81 7.27
N TYR A 144 10.86 10.77 7.25
CA TYR A 144 10.18 10.30 8.46
C TYR A 144 11.23 9.81 9.48
N PRO A 145 11.22 10.30 10.73
CA PRO A 145 12.32 10.10 11.69
C PRO A 145 12.38 8.67 12.25
N PHE A 146 11.23 8.02 12.42
CA PHE A 146 11.15 6.63 12.86
C PHE A 146 11.19 5.68 11.65
N LYS A 147 12.04 4.65 11.68
CA LYS A 147 12.25 3.73 10.54
C LYS A 147 11.69 2.33 10.73
N ASP A 148 11.53 1.89 11.98
CA ASP A 148 11.13 0.52 12.36
C ASP A 148 9.61 0.32 12.27
N PHE A 149 9.07 0.52 11.07
CA PHE A 149 7.66 0.32 10.77
C PHE A 149 7.32 -1.17 10.62
N THR A 150 6.04 -1.48 10.84
CA THR A 150 5.40 -2.72 10.39
C THR A 150 4.52 -2.42 9.17
N ALA A 151 4.01 -3.43 8.48
CA ALA A 151 3.04 -3.24 7.40
C ALA A 151 1.82 -2.49 7.92
N CYS A 152 1.32 -2.88 9.10
CA CYS A 152 0.17 -2.26 9.73
C CYS A 152 0.42 -0.78 10.07
N SER A 153 1.57 -0.42 10.64
CA SER A 153 1.87 0.98 10.96
C SER A 153 2.06 1.84 9.71
N LEU A 154 2.63 1.28 8.64
CA LEU A 154 2.80 1.98 7.36
C LEU A 154 1.45 2.24 6.68
N ILE A 155 0.61 1.21 6.61
CA ILE A 155 -0.74 1.33 6.09
C ILE A 155 -1.59 2.29 6.92
N TYR A 156 -1.44 2.29 8.25
CA TYR A 156 -2.10 3.27 9.11
C TYR A 156 -1.73 4.70 8.71
N LYS A 157 -0.45 5.00 8.44
CA LYS A 157 -0.02 6.32 7.95
C LYS A 157 -0.58 6.65 6.57
N PHE A 158 -0.68 5.67 5.68
CA PHE A 158 -1.33 5.90 4.39
C PHE A 158 -2.83 6.17 4.53
N ILE A 159 -3.49 5.48 5.46
CA ILE A 159 -4.89 5.71 5.80
C ILE A 159 -5.12 7.08 6.42
N GLU A 160 -4.22 7.57 7.29
CA GLU A 160 -4.32 8.92 7.87
C GLU A 160 -4.46 9.98 6.77
N VAL A 161 -3.69 9.89 5.69
CA VAL A 161 -3.78 10.85 4.58
C VAL A 161 -5.04 10.67 3.73
N ILE A 162 -5.48 9.43 3.49
CA ILE A 162 -6.74 9.14 2.78
C ILE A 162 -7.94 9.68 3.57
N ALA A 163 -7.99 9.38 4.87
CA ALA A 163 -9.06 9.80 5.76
C ALA A 163 -9.12 11.33 5.89
N SER A 164 -7.97 11.99 5.98
CA SER A 164 -7.86 13.44 5.96
C SER A 164 -8.39 14.03 4.64
N TYR A 165 -8.02 13.45 3.50
CA TYR A 165 -8.47 13.90 2.16
C TYR A 165 -10.00 13.82 2.01
N TYR A 166 -10.61 12.69 2.38
CA TYR A 166 -12.05 12.48 2.31
C TYR A 166 -12.82 13.09 3.50
N LYS A 167 -12.13 13.78 4.42
CA LYS A 167 -12.70 14.34 5.65
C LYS A 167 -13.56 13.32 6.40
N ILE A 168 -13.03 12.10 6.55
CA ILE A 168 -13.68 11.03 7.31
C ILE A 168 -13.75 11.50 8.76
N SER A 169 -14.88 12.10 9.13
CA SER A 169 -15.22 12.42 10.51
C SER A 169 -15.63 11.14 11.20
N CYS A 170 -15.05 10.87 12.36
CA CYS A 170 -15.44 9.74 13.20
C CYS A 170 -16.87 10.00 13.72
N THR A 171 -17.88 9.69 12.92
CA THR A 171 -19.29 9.75 13.31
C THR A 171 -19.87 8.36 13.12
N GLN A 172 -19.84 7.60 14.21
CA GLN A 172 -20.72 6.48 14.55
C GLN A 172 -21.28 5.72 13.34
N LYS A 173 -20.58 4.68 12.91
CA LYS A 173 -21.20 3.63 12.08
C LYS A 173 -20.84 2.20 12.48
N TYR A 174 -20.29 2.07 13.69
CA TYR A 174 -20.25 0.82 14.46
C TYR A 174 -20.66 1.15 15.88
#